data_AF-A0ABD2KS95-F1
#
_entry.id   AF-A0ABD2KS95-F1
#
_cell.length_a   1.000
_cell.length_b   1.000
_cell.length_c   1.000
_cell.angle_alpha   90.00
_cell.angle_beta   90.00
_cell.angle_gamma   90.00
#
_symmetry.space_group_name_H-M   'P 1'
#
loop_
_entity.id
_entity.type
_entity.pdbx_description
1 polymer ?
#
loop_
_entity_poly.entity_id
_entity_poly.type
_entity_poly.pdbx_seq_one_letter_code
_entity_poly.pdbx_strand_id
1 'polypeptide(L)'
;MADDVGSPAPSGAVDDFTQRTSQFFDFIHGGNIDRLRALIESLSADELNTLLQMNDPRNEQQFALLIAIMKGHTEIAALLLDKGANVHQTTVRQVNHVNMAVTPLWVAVNMIQLELCRVLIAHGADVDLGSDASLTPLLLACDKGSTEIVTFLVENGANLNLGDSEGMMPLMVVCRAGRIELARFLLSHGANVEQMDNSGMRFALLYAASKGHLEVCRLLVEEWAADVNQQAVDGITALMGACIRGRLDITTFLIEHGAHIDQADMDGYNALMWAVKQRKTEVARHLLAIGANADQVGIDGKRARDLARESRRAEMIDLFRTTANNEQREDGNAQQDEQPQQQQ
;
A
#
# COMPACT_ATOMS: atom_id res chain seq x y z
N MET A 1 -81.36 31.71 5.13
CA MET A 1 -79.97 31.88 4.66
C MET A 1 -79.06 31.41 5.77
N ALA A 2 -78.72 30.13 5.75
CA ALA A 2 -77.70 29.52 6.58
C ALA A 2 -77.03 28.42 5.75
N ASP A 3 -75.72 28.32 5.96
CA ASP A 3 -74.79 27.22 5.66
C ASP A 3 -74.47 26.91 4.18
N ASP A 4 -73.19 26.82 3.80
CA ASP A 4 -72.45 25.56 3.90
C ASP A 4 -71.00 25.67 3.35
N VAL A 5 -70.18 24.77 3.89
CA VAL A 5 -68.74 24.53 3.92
C VAL A 5 -68.06 24.38 2.55
N GLY A 6 -66.95 25.09 2.35
CA GLY A 6 -65.92 24.73 1.38
C GLY A 6 -64.67 24.22 2.11
N SER A 7 -64.60 22.91 2.33
CA SER A 7 -63.50 22.21 2.99
C SER A 7 -62.13 22.51 2.37
N PRO A 8 -61.03 22.46 3.15
CA PRO A 8 -59.68 22.52 2.60
C PRO A 8 -59.40 21.25 1.76
N ALA A 9 -58.67 21.42 0.66
CA ALA A 9 -58.18 20.30 -0.16
C ALA A 9 -57.37 19.31 0.71
N PRO A 10 -57.48 17.99 0.48
CA PRO A 10 -56.71 17.01 1.23
C PRO A 10 -55.27 17.01 0.70
N SER A 11 -54.35 17.73 1.35
CA SER A 11 -52.91 17.67 1.02
C SER A 11 -52.18 16.54 1.76
N GLY A 12 -52.85 15.40 1.97
CA GLY A 12 -52.36 14.32 2.84
C GLY A 12 -52.27 12.93 2.20
N ALA A 13 -52.46 12.80 0.88
CA ALA A 13 -52.21 11.55 0.19
C ALA A 13 -50.74 11.52 -0.25
N VAL A 14 -49.87 10.95 0.57
CA VAL A 14 -48.54 10.53 0.11
C VAL A 14 -48.79 9.58 -1.05
N ASP A 15 -48.23 9.87 -2.23
CA ASP A 15 -48.35 9.00 -3.39
C ASP A 15 -47.91 7.56 -3.01
N ASP A 16 -48.65 6.55 -3.46
CA ASP A 16 -48.42 5.14 -3.15
C ASP A 16 -46.98 4.72 -3.50
N PHE A 17 -46.42 5.26 -4.58
CA PHE A 17 -45.03 5.02 -4.97
C PHE A 17 -44.03 5.64 -3.99
N THR A 18 -44.27 6.87 -3.53
CA THR A 18 -43.47 7.52 -2.47
C THR A 18 -43.50 6.71 -1.17
N GLN A 19 -44.67 6.18 -0.78
CA GLN A 19 -44.79 5.33 0.41
C GLN A 19 -43.99 4.02 0.26
N ARG A 20 -44.13 3.34 -0.89
CA ARG A 20 -43.37 2.12 -1.22
C ARG A 20 -41.87 2.37 -1.28
N THR A 21 -41.45 3.53 -1.79
CA THR A 21 -40.03 3.95 -1.81
C THR A 21 -39.47 4.04 -0.39
N SER A 22 -40.18 4.70 0.53
CA SER A 22 -39.74 4.77 1.93
C SER A 22 -39.65 3.39 2.56
N GLN A 23 -40.67 2.53 2.35
CA GLN A 23 -40.68 1.17 2.88
C GLN A 23 -39.52 0.33 2.35
N PHE A 24 -39.24 0.41 1.04
CA PHE A 24 -38.15 -0.30 0.40
C PHE A 24 -36.80 0.00 1.07
N PHE A 25 -36.47 1.28 1.20
CA PHE A 25 -35.22 1.67 1.87
C PHE A 25 -35.23 1.38 3.37
N ASP A 26 -36.35 1.57 4.08
CA ASP A 26 -36.45 1.25 5.52
C ASP A 26 -36.20 -0.24 5.80
N PHE A 27 -36.73 -1.13 4.95
CA PHE A 27 -36.49 -2.56 5.09
C PHE A 27 -35.04 -2.93 4.83
N ILE A 28 -34.37 -2.29 3.86
CA ILE A 28 -32.94 -2.48 3.61
C ILE A 28 -32.12 -1.97 4.80
N HIS A 29 -32.35 -0.74 5.28
CA HIS A 29 -31.62 -0.22 6.45
C HIS A 29 -31.81 -1.10 7.69
N GLY A 30 -33.04 -1.58 7.91
CA GLY A 30 -33.41 -2.39 9.06
C GLY A 30 -33.06 -3.88 8.95
N GLY A 31 -32.56 -4.36 7.81
CA GLY A 31 -32.23 -5.77 7.64
C GLY A 31 -33.45 -6.70 7.53
N ASN A 32 -34.63 -6.17 7.20
CA ASN A 32 -35.89 -6.92 7.19
C ASN A 32 -36.13 -7.64 5.86
N ILE A 33 -35.40 -8.74 5.61
CA ILE A 33 -35.43 -9.43 4.31
C ILE A 33 -36.82 -9.95 3.90
N ASP A 34 -37.60 -10.50 4.84
CA ASP A 34 -38.92 -11.06 4.50
C ASP A 34 -39.91 -9.98 4.06
N ARG A 35 -39.87 -8.82 4.73
CA ARG A 35 -40.69 -7.66 4.33
C ARG A 35 -40.22 -7.07 3.01
N LEU A 36 -38.91 -7.04 2.78
CA LEU A 36 -38.35 -6.60 1.51
C LEU A 36 -38.78 -7.53 0.36
N ARG A 37 -38.74 -8.86 0.55
CA ARG A 37 -39.22 -9.83 -0.45
C ARG A 37 -40.70 -9.63 -0.77
N ALA A 38 -41.54 -9.56 0.26
CA ALA A 38 -42.97 -9.34 0.07
C ALA A 38 -43.28 -8.02 -0.65
N LEU A 39 -42.54 -6.95 -0.35
CA LEU A 39 -42.66 -5.68 -1.07
C LEU A 39 -42.23 -5.83 -2.53
N ILE A 40 -41.06 -6.43 -2.80
CA ILE A 40 -40.56 -6.66 -4.16
C ILE A 40 -41.55 -7.47 -5.00
N GLU A 41 -42.21 -8.48 -4.43
CA GLU A 41 -43.23 -9.28 -5.12
C GLU A 41 -44.50 -8.50 -5.47
N SER A 42 -44.79 -7.41 -4.75
CA SER A 42 -45.94 -6.55 -5.00
C SER A 42 -45.68 -5.43 -6.03
N LEU A 43 -44.43 -5.18 -6.39
CA LEU A 43 -44.02 -4.13 -7.31
C LEU A 43 -44.11 -4.59 -8.77
N SER A 44 -44.44 -3.66 -9.66
CA SER A 44 -44.20 -3.84 -11.09
C SER A 44 -42.71 -3.85 -11.41
N ALA A 45 -42.34 -4.41 -12.58
CA ALA A 45 -40.95 -4.45 -13.02
C ALA A 45 -40.35 -3.04 -13.18
N ASP A 46 -41.14 -2.08 -13.67
CA ASP A 46 -40.70 -0.69 -13.86
C ASP A 46 -40.48 0.03 -12.51
N GLU A 47 -41.36 -0.19 -11.53
CA GLU A 47 -41.18 0.34 -10.18
C GLU A 47 -39.93 -0.24 -9.52
N LEU A 48 -39.74 -1.56 -9.58
CA LEU A 48 -38.57 -2.22 -9.00
C LEU A 48 -37.27 -1.72 -9.65
N ASN A 49 -37.22 -1.65 -10.98
CA ASN A 49 -36.04 -1.15 -11.68
C ASN A 49 -35.74 0.31 -11.30
N THR A 50 -36.77 1.14 -11.13
CA THR A 50 -36.60 2.52 -10.64
C THR A 50 -35.99 2.55 -9.23
N LEU A 51 -36.52 1.73 -8.31
CA LEU A 51 -36.03 1.64 -6.93
C LEU A 51 -34.59 1.12 -6.83
N LEU A 52 -34.20 0.19 -7.70
CA LEU A 52 -32.85 -0.37 -7.72
C LEU A 52 -31.80 0.63 -8.22
N GLN A 53 -32.17 1.54 -9.12
CA GLN A 53 -31.25 2.52 -9.71
C GLN A 53 -31.19 3.84 -8.94
N MET A 54 -32.26 4.19 -8.21
CA MET A 54 -32.31 5.45 -7.48
C MET A 54 -31.48 5.44 -6.20
N ASN A 55 -31.12 6.63 -5.74
CA ASN A 55 -30.54 6.83 -4.41
C ASN A 55 -31.65 6.96 -3.36
N ASP A 56 -31.31 6.63 -2.12
CA ASP A 56 -32.17 6.84 -0.95
C ASP A 56 -32.53 8.34 -0.89
N PRO A 57 -33.83 8.70 -0.86
CA PRO A 57 -34.26 10.10 -0.77
C PRO A 57 -33.69 10.86 0.43
N ARG A 58 -33.21 10.16 1.47
CA ARG A 58 -32.59 10.74 2.66
C ARG A 58 -31.08 10.95 2.51
N ASN A 59 -30.45 10.30 1.53
CA ASN A 59 -29.02 10.39 1.26
C ASN A 59 -28.71 10.07 -0.21
N GLU A 60 -28.44 11.12 -0.99
CA GLU A 60 -28.15 11.04 -2.43
C GLU A 60 -26.90 10.24 -2.80
N GLN A 61 -26.08 9.81 -1.83
CA GLN A 61 -24.90 8.97 -2.08
C GLN A 61 -25.16 7.47 -1.83
N GLN A 62 -26.37 7.09 -1.40
CA GLN A 62 -26.67 5.72 -0.99
C GLN A 62 -27.77 5.10 -1.85
N PHE A 63 -27.40 4.24 -2.78
CA PHE A 63 -28.34 3.33 -3.45
C PHE A 63 -28.54 2.04 -2.64
N ALA A 64 -29.58 1.29 -2.99
CA ALA A 64 -30.07 0.12 -2.24
C ALA A 64 -28.96 -0.90 -1.91
N LEU A 65 -28.19 -1.31 -2.91
CA LEU A 65 -27.11 -2.29 -2.75
C LEU A 65 -26.01 -1.77 -1.82
N LEU A 66 -25.64 -0.49 -1.91
CA LEU A 66 -24.63 0.09 -1.03
C LEU A 66 -25.09 0.08 0.44
N ILE A 67 -26.36 0.39 0.71
CA ILE A 67 -26.89 0.36 2.08
C ILE A 67 -26.78 -1.06 2.64
N ALA A 68 -27.18 -2.07 1.88
CA ALA A 68 -27.06 -3.47 2.29
C ALA A 68 -25.61 -3.83 2.65
N ILE A 69 -24.64 -3.43 1.83
CA ILE A 69 -23.20 -3.67 2.08
C ILE A 69 -22.73 -2.91 3.33
N MET A 70 -23.05 -1.62 3.44
CA MET A 70 -22.65 -0.78 4.58
C MET A 70 -23.25 -1.26 5.91
N LYS A 71 -24.38 -1.95 5.87
CA LYS A 71 -25.02 -2.55 7.05
C LYS A 71 -24.60 -4.01 7.28
N GLY A 72 -23.88 -4.64 6.35
CA GLY A 72 -23.47 -6.04 6.42
C GLY A 72 -24.59 -7.04 6.13
N HIS A 73 -25.67 -6.59 5.46
CA HIS A 73 -26.84 -7.41 5.17
C HIS A 73 -26.63 -8.25 3.91
N THR A 74 -25.82 -9.30 4.03
CA THR A 74 -25.41 -10.17 2.92
C THR A 74 -26.58 -10.74 2.12
N GLU A 75 -27.60 -11.27 2.77
CA GLU A 75 -28.76 -11.85 2.07
C GLU A 75 -29.59 -10.79 1.34
N ILE A 76 -29.65 -9.56 1.87
CA ILE A 76 -30.32 -8.45 1.19
C ILE A 76 -29.50 -8.02 -0.03
N ALA A 77 -28.18 -7.93 0.09
CA ALA A 77 -27.31 -7.62 -1.04
C ALA A 77 -27.48 -8.66 -2.16
N ALA A 78 -27.47 -9.95 -1.83
CA ALA A 78 -27.72 -11.04 -2.78
C ALA A 78 -29.10 -10.89 -3.45
N LEU A 79 -30.16 -10.68 -2.66
CA LEU A 79 -31.51 -10.47 -3.21
C LEU A 79 -31.59 -9.27 -4.16
N LEU A 80 -30.94 -8.15 -3.82
CA LEU A 80 -30.93 -6.96 -4.68
C LEU A 80 -30.20 -7.23 -6.00
N LEU A 81 -29.09 -7.97 -5.96
CA LEU A 81 -28.34 -8.36 -7.16
C LEU A 81 -29.12 -9.36 -8.03
N ASP A 82 -29.76 -10.36 -7.42
CA ASP A 82 -30.68 -11.29 -8.11
C ASP A 82 -31.81 -10.55 -8.85
N LYS A 83 -32.22 -9.39 -8.34
CA LYS A 83 -33.26 -8.53 -8.93
C LYS A 83 -32.71 -7.50 -9.93
N GLY A 84 -31.41 -7.51 -10.20
CA GLY A 84 -30.79 -6.67 -11.24
C GLY A 84 -30.19 -5.36 -10.73
N ALA A 85 -29.87 -5.25 -9.43
CA ALA A 85 -29.06 -4.13 -8.94
C ALA A 85 -27.71 -4.08 -9.69
N ASN A 86 -27.28 -2.89 -10.08
CA ASN A 86 -25.99 -2.72 -10.75
C ASN A 86 -24.84 -2.95 -9.76
N VAL A 87 -24.15 -4.08 -9.91
CA VAL A 87 -22.99 -4.48 -9.09
C VAL A 87 -21.80 -3.50 -9.18
N HIS A 88 -21.79 -2.63 -10.20
CA HIS A 88 -20.76 -1.63 -10.46
C HIS A 88 -21.17 -0.19 -10.15
N GLN A 89 -22.38 0.03 -9.63
CA GLN A 89 -22.81 1.39 -9.32
C GLN A 89 -21.87 2.03 -8.31
N THR A 90 -21.22 3.12 -8.70
CA THR A 90 -20.23 3.79 -7.85
C THR A 90 -20.90 4.76 -6.90
N THR A 91 -20.31 4.94 -5.72
CA THR A 91 -20.64 6.03 -4.79
C THR A 91 -19.40 6.87 -4.50
N VAL A 92 -19.60 8.10 -4.04
CA VAL A 92 -18.50 8.94 -3.54
C VAL A 92 -18.29 8.67 -2.07
N ARG A 93 -17.09 8.24 -1.68
CA ARG A 93 -16.71 8.06 -0.27
C ARG A 93 -15.47 8.88 0.05
N GLN A 94 -15.45 9.44 1.26
CA GLN A 94 -14.25 10.10 1.77
C GLN A 94 -13.30 9.04 2.35
N VAL A 95 -12.10 8.94 1.77
CA VAL A 95 -11.01 8.06 2.21
C VAL A 95 -9.77 8.94 2.38
N ASN A 96 -9.16 8.94 3.57
CA ASN A 96 -7.99 9.77 3.87
C ASN A 96 -8.15 11.26 3.48
N HIS A 97 -9.33 11.83 3.76
CA HIS A 97 -9.72 13.21 3.40
C HIS A 97 -9.89 13.52 1.92
N VAL A 98 -9.86 12.50 1.05
CA VAL A 98 -10.10 12.63 -0.39
C VAL A 98 -11.44 11.98 -0.74
N ASN A 99 -12.25 12.66 -1.54
CA ASN A 99 -13.47 12.07 -2.09
C ASN A 99 -13.10 11.19 -3.28
N MET A 100 -13.52 9.94 -3.25
CA MET A 100 -13.20 8.95 -4.26
C MET A 100 -14.49 8.25 -4.71
N ALA A 101 -14.68 8.11 -6.01
CA ALA A 101 -15.69 7.21 -6.56
C ALA A 101 -15.24 5.76 -6.32
N VAL A 102 -16.05 4.96 -5.63
CA VAL A 102 -15.73 3.58 -5.25
C VAL A 102 -16.85 2.62 -5.63
N THR A 103 -16.49 1.38 -5.95
CA THR A 103 -17.41 0.30 -6.30
C THR A 103 -17.97 -0.41 -5.07
N PRO A 104 -19.09 -1.14 -5.19
CA PRO A 104 -19.62 -2.00 -4.13
C PRO A 104 -18.59 -3.00 -3.59
N LEU A 105 -17.81 -3.64 -4.49
CA LEU A 105 -16.75 -4.57 -4.11
C LEU A 105 -15.65 -3.87 -3.30
N TRP A 106 -15.21 -2.69 -3.74
CA TRP A 106 -14.24 -1.89 -2.98
C TRP A 106 -14.74 -1.59 -1.56
N VAL A 107 -16.02 -1.22 -1.40
CA VAL A 107 -16.60 -0.93 -0.07
C VAL A 107 -16.63 -2.20 0.80
N ALA A 108 -17.02 -3.34 0.26
CA ALA A 108 -17.01 -4.61 0.99
C ALA A 108 -15.59 -4.99 1.47
N VAL A 109 -14.58 -4.82 0.61
CA VAL A 109 -13.17 -5.02 0.98
C VAL A 109 -12.72 -4.03 2.04
N ASN A 110 -13.09 -2.75 1.91
CA ASN A 110 -12.74 -1.72 2.89
C ASN A 110 -13.28 -2.04 4.28
N MET A 111 -14.47 -2.65 4.33
CA MET A 111 -15.15 -3.06 5.55
C MET A 111 -14.76 -4.46 6.02
N ILE A 112 -13.87 -5.16 5.30
CA ILE A 112 -13.37 -6.52 5.61
C ILE A 112 -14.53 -7.53 5.66
N GLN A 113 -15.45 -7.45 4.71
CA GLN A 113 -16.63 -8.32 4.62
C GLN A 113 -16.45 -9.38 3.53
N LEU A 114 -15.73 -10.46 3.84
CA LEU A 114 -15.42 -11.53 2.87
C LEU A 114 -16.67 -12.11 2.21
N GLU A 115 -17.73 -12.37 2.97
CA GLU A 115 -18.95 -12.97 2.42
C GLU A 115 -19.64 -12.05 1.41
N LEU A 116 -19.65 -10.74 1.67
CA LEU A 116 -20.16 -9.77 0.70
C LEU A 116 -19.25 -9.67 -0.54
N CYS A 117 -17.94 -9.82 -0.39
CA CYS A 117 -17.04 -9.94 -1.55
C CYS A 117 -17.41 -11.17 -2.40
N ARG A 118 -17.70 -12.32 -1.77
CA ARG A 118 -18.14 -13.54 -2.47
C ARG A 118 -19.43 -13.32 -3.24
N VAL A 119 -20.44 -12.73 -2.60
CA VAL A 119 -21.72 -12.42 -3.24
C VAL A 119 -21.52 -11.48 -4.43
N LEU A 120 -20.72 -10.42 -4.28
CA LEU A 120 -20.51 -9.44 -5.35
C LEU A 120 -19.80 -10.05 -6.57
N ILE A 121 -18.70 -10.80 -6.35
CA ILE A 121 -17.97 -11.45 -7.46
C ILE A 121 -18.84 -12.52 -8.13
N ALA A 122 -19.63 -13.29 -7.38
CA ALA A 122 -20.56 -14.26 -7.95
C ALA A 122 -21.62 -13.62 -8.86
N HIS A 123 -21.94 -12.34 -8.65
CA HIS A 123 -22.85 -11.54 -9.48
C HIS A 123 -22.13 -10.70 -10.54
N GLY A 124 -20.88 -11.04 -10.87
CA GLY A 124 -20.15 -10.42 -11.96
C GLY A 124 -19.43 -9.13 -11.60
N ALA A 125 -19.15 -8.87 -10.32
CA ALA A 125 -18.24 -7.79 -9.97
C ALA A 125 -16.85 -8.07 -10.55
N ASP A 126 -16.43 -7.26 -11.53
CA ASP A 126 -15.04 -7.00 -11.89
C ASP A 126 -14.16 -6.82 -10.64
N VAL A 127 -13.25 -7.77 -10.48
CA VAL A 127 -12.33 -7.91 -9.35
C VAL A 127 -11.26 -6.82 -9.31
N ASP A 128 -10.94 -6.23 -10.47
CA ASP A 128 -9.89 -5.22 -10.63
C ASP A 128 -10.46 -3.80 -10.71
N LEU A 129 -11.78 -3.65 -10.82
CA LEU A 129 -12.43 -2.34 -10.89
C LEU A 129 -12.27 -1.58 -9.55
N GLY A 130 -11.24 -0.73 -9.54
CA GLY A 130 -10.88 0.12 -8.42
C GLY A 130 -11.67 1.42 -8.34
N SER A 131 -11.18 2.31 -7.48
CA SER A 131 -11.68 3.68 -7.38
C SER A 131 -11.24 4.55 -8.56
N ASP A 132 -11.73 5.79 -8.63
CA ASP A 132 -11.20 6.84 -9.53
C ASP A 132 -9.69 7.13 -9.36
N ALA A 133 -9.11 6.94 -8.16
CA ALA A 133 -7.66 6.94 -7.94
C ALA A 133 -6.93 5.65 -8.38
N SER A 134 -7.59 4.78 -9.14
CA SER A 134 -7.08 3.45 -9.55
C SER A 134 -6.73 2.51 -8.39
N LEU A 135 -7.27 2.74 -7.19
CA LEU A 135 -7.04 1.86 -6.05
C LEU A 135 -7.91 0.60 -6.19
N THR A 136 -7.29 -0.49 -6.62
CA THR A 136 -7.97 -1.79 -6.82
C THR A 136 -8.42 -2.41 -5.49
N PRO A 137 -9.45 -3.29 -5.51
CA PRO A 137 -9.82 -4.07 -4.33
C PRO A 137 -8.64 -4.87 -3.75
N LEU A 138 -7.77 -5.42 -4.60
CA LEU A 138 -6.59 -6.17 -4.16
C LEU A 138 -5.58 -5.29 -3.43
N LEU A 139 -5.28 -4.09 -3.95
CA LEU A 139 -4.38 -3.13 -3.28
C LEU A 139 -4.91 -2.75 -1.90
N LEU A 140 -6.21 -2.50 -1.78
CA LEU A 140 -6.83 -2.17 -0.50
C LEU A 140 -6.76 -3.33 0.49
N ALA A 141 -7.06 -4.56 0.04
CA ALA A 141 -6.94 -5.76 0.87
C ALA A 141 -5.49 -5.97 1.34
N CYS A 142 -4.53 -5.75 0.44
CA CYS A 142 -3.10 -5.80 0.71
C CYS A 142 -2.64 -4.72 1.69
N ASP A 143 -3.22 -3.52 1.68
CA ASP A 143 -2.92 -2.42 2.62
C ASP A 143 -3.58 -2.65 4.00
N LYS A 144 -4.75 -3.28 4.04
CA LYS A 144 -5.41 -3.70 5.29
C LYS A 144 -4.81 -4.97 5.90
N GLY A 145 -4.17 -5.81 5.08
CA GLY A 145 -3.57 -7.06 5.53
C GLY A 145 -4.60 -8.16 5.75
N SER A 146 -5.73 -8.10 5.06
CA SER A 146 -6.76 -9.13 5.14
C SER A 146 -6.36 -10.30 4.26
N THR A 147 -5.67 -11.29 4.83
CA THR A 147 -5.19 -12.47 4.09
C THR A 147 -6.32 -13.22 3.40
N GLU A 148 -7.44 -13.43 4.08
CA GLU A 148 -8.58 -14.15 3.52
C GLU A 148 -9.15 -13.46 2.27
N ILE A 149 -9.26 -12.12 2.30
CA ILE A 149 -9.74 -11.35 1.15
C ILE A 149 -8.69 -11.30 0.05
N VAL A 150 -7.40 -11.13 0.38
CA VAL A 150 -6.32 -11.20 -0.62
C VAL A 150 -6.36 -12.53 -1.35
N THR A 151 -6.38 -13.65 -0.62
CA THR A 151 -6.46 -14.99 -1.20
C THR A 151 -7.70 -15.12 -2.08
N PHE A 152 -8.86 -14.72 -1.60
CA PHE A 152 -10.11 -14.79 -2.37
C PHE A 152 -10.05 -13.98 -3.66
N LEU A 153 -9.55 -12.74 -3.63
CA LEU A 153 -9.45 -11.89 -4.82
C LEU A 153 -8.48 -12.50 -5.85
N VAL A 154 -7.33 -13.01 -5.41
CA VAL A 154 -6.33 -13.63 -6.28
C VAL A 154 -6.87 -14.92 -6.93
N GLU A 155 -7.57 -15.76 -6.17
CA GLU A 155 -8.24 -16.96 -6.69
C GLU A 155 -9.35 -16.63 -7.71
N ASN A 156 -9.89 -15.41 -7.67
CA ASN A 156 -10.88 -14.91 -8.62
C ASN A 156 -10.27 -14.03 -9.73
N GLY A 157 -8.95 -14.11 -9.93
CA GLY A 157 -8.28 -13.54 -11.09
C GLY A 157 -7.84 -12.08 -10.95
N ALA A 158 -7.75 -11.54 -9.73
CA ALA A 158 -7.22 -10.19 -9.52
C ALA A 158 -5.81 -10.03 -10.09
N ASN A 159 -5.57 -8.94 -10.81
CA ASN A 159 -4.27 -8.65 -11.40
C ASN A 159 -3.26 -8.19 -10.34
N LEU A 160 -2.29 -9.05 -10.04
CA LEU A 160 -1.23 -8.80 -9.06
C LEU A 160 -0.27 -7.67 -9.44
N ASN A 161 -0.26 -7.27 -10.71
CA ASN A 161 0.65 -6.29 -11.30
C ASN A 161 -0.08 -5.01 -11.72
N LEU A 162 -1.31 -4.81 -11.25
CA LEU A 162 -2.06 -3.57 -11.43
C LEU A 162 -1.80 -2.63 -10.24
N GLY A 163 -1.18 -1.48 -10.53
CA GLY A 163 -0.88 -0.45 -9.54
C GLY A 163 -1.97 0.63 -9.44
N ASP A 164 -1.89 1.45 -8.39
CA ASP A 164 -2.69 2.67 -8.27
C ASP A 164 -2.18 3.80 -9.18
N SER A 165 -2.71 5.02 -9.03
CA SER A 165 -2.29 6.19 -9.83
C SER A 165 -0.80 6.53 -9.69
N GLU A 166 -0.16 6.14 -8.59
CA GLU A 166 1.28 6.32 -8.35
C GLU A 166 2.09 5.09 -8.78
N GLY A 167 1.44 4.03 -9.26
CA GLY A 167 2.07 2.77 -9.65
C GLY A 167 2.41 1.88 -8.45
N MET A 168 1.84 2.14 -7.27
CA MET A 168 2.01 1.25 -6.12
C MET A 168 1.33 -0.08 -6.39
N MET A 169 2.11 -1.15 -6.39
CA MET A 169 1.62 -2.51 -6.64
C MET A 169 1.36 -3.30 -5.36
N PRO A 170 0.51 -4.34 -5.40
CA PRO A 170 0.21 -5.20 -4.25
C PRO A 170 1.46 -5.68 -3.50
N LEU A 171 2.48 -6.16 -4.21
CA LEU A 171 3.74 -6.61 -3.61
C LEU A 171 4.47 -5.49 -2.86
N MET A 172 4.55 -4.29 -3.44
CA MET A 172 5.18 -3.14 -2.79
C MET A 172 4.45 -2.74 -1.51
N VAL A 173 3.11 -2.76 -1.52
CA VAL A 173 2.28 -2.42 -0.36
C VAL A 173 2.57 -3.39 0.80
N VAL A 174 2.58 -4.70 0.54
CA VAL A 174 2.84 -5.70 1.60
C VAL A 174 4.29 -5.67 2.07
N CYS A 175 5.25 -5.42 1.18
CA CYS A 175 6.67 -5.28 1.54
C CYS A 175 6.92 -4.04 2.39
N ARG A 176 6.26 -2.91 2.06
CA ARG A 176 6.28 -1.68 2.85
C ARG A 176 5.66 -1.87 4.25
N ALA A 177 4.67 -2.74 4.37
CA ALA A 177 4.00 -3.06 5.63
C ALA A 177 4.66 -4.22 6.41
N GLY A 178 5.64 -4.92 5.83
CA GLY A 178 6.33 -6.04 6.48
C GLY A 178 5.52 -7.33 6.54
N ARG A 179 4.52 -7.51 5.68
CA ARG A 179 3.60 -8.66 5.71
C ARG A 179 4.18 -9.84 4.93
N ILE A 180 5.10 -10.58 5.55
CA ILE A 180 5.86 -11.66 4.89
C ILE A 180 4.98 -12.73 4.25
N GLU A 181 3.95 -13.22 4.95
CA GLU A 181 3.08 -14.27 4.40
C GLU A 181 2.30 -13.80 3.18
N LEU A 182 1.89 -12.53 3.15
CA LEU A 182 1.24 -11.97 1.96
C LEU A 182 2.24 -11.73 0.84
N ALA A 183 3.45 -11.26 1.14
CA ALA A 183 4.50 -11.12 0.13
C ALA A 183 4.79 -12.47 -0.53
N ARG A 184 4.97 -13.53 0.27
CA ARG A 184 5.18 -14.91 -0.18
C ARG A 184 4.00 -15.39 -1.04
N PHE A 185 2.78 -15.16 -0.56
CA PHE A 185 1.57 -15.52 -1.30
C PHE A 185 1.51 -14.84 -2.68
N LEU A 186 1.65 -13.51 -2.74
CA LEU A 186 1.59 -12.76 -4.00
C LEU A 186 2.70 -13.18 -4.97
N LEU A 187 3.92 -13.35 -4.46
CA LEU A 187 5.06 -13.80 -5.26
C LEU A 187 4.87 -15.21 -5.83
N SER A 188 4.32 -16.14 -5.04
CA SER A 188 3.99 -17.49 -5.52
C SER A 188 2.89 -17.54 -6.58
N HIS A 189 2.09 -16.47 -6.72
CA HIS A 189 1.04 -16.31 -7.73
C HIS A 189 1.47 -15.42 -8.91
N GLY A 190 2.75 -15.05 -9.00
CA GLY A 190 3.30 -14.33 -10.15
C GLY A 190 3.31 -12.80 -10.06
N ALA A 191 3.30 -12.25 -8.84
CA ALA A 191 3.60 -10.83 -8.65
C ALA A 191 5.04 -10.51 -9.10
N ASN A 192 5.23 -9.40 -9.83
CA ASN A 192 6.52 -8.99 -10.34
C ASN A 192 7.40 -8.39 -9.22
N VAL A 193 8.51 -9.06 -8.92
CA VAL A 193 9.45 -8.67 -7.85
C VAL A 193 10.26 -7.41 -8.17
N GLU A 194 10.56 -7.17 -9.45
CA GLU A 194 11.44 -6.10 -9.93
C GLU A 194 10.70 -4.82 -10.34
N GLN A 195 9.37 -4.83 -10.26
CA GLN A 195 8.59 -3.70 -10.74
C GLN A 195 8.81 -2.46 -9.86
N MET A 196 8.79 -1.29 -10.51
CA MET A 196 8.85 0.01 -9.84
C MET A 196 7.51 0.73 -9.90
N ASP A 197 7.34 1.69 -8.98
CA ASP A 197 6.25 2.67 -9.02
C ASP A 197 6.35 3.56 -10.28
N ASN A 198 5.32 4.36 -10.58
CA ASN A 198 5.27 5.16 -11.81
C ASN A 198 6.40 6.20 -11.89
N SER A 199 6.94 6.62 -10.74
CA SER A 199 8.07 7.54 -10.67
C SER A 199 9.43 6.85 -10.86
N GLY A 200 9.45 5.52 -10.83
CA GLY A 200 10.68 4.72 -10.80
C GLY A 200 11.48 4.89 -9.52
N MET A 201 10.90 5.48 -8.47
CA MET A 201 11.62 5.85 -7.26
C MET A 201 11.59 4.73 -6.22
N ARG A 202 10.64 3.80 -6.32
CA ARG A 202 10.44 2.75 -5.32
C ARG A 202 10.14 1.41 -5.96
N PHE A 203 10.64 0.36 -5.31
CA PHE A 203 10.41 -1.05 -5.63
C PHE A 203 10.34 -1.86 -4.32
N ALA A 204 9.93 -3.12 -4.41
CA ALA A 204 9.61 -3.97 -3.25
C ALA A 204 10.77 -4.08 -2.24
N LEU A 205 11.97 -4.38 -2.72
CA LEU A 205 13.15 -4.56 -1.86
C LEU A 205 13.56 -3.25 -1.18
N LEU A 206 13.56 -2.12 -1.89
CA LEU A 206 13.84 -0.80 -1.31
C LEU A 206 12.84 -0.42 -0.20
N TYR A 207 11.55 -0.74 -0.39
CA TYR A 207 10.53 -0.51 0.65
C TYR A 207 10.79 -1.36 1.90
N ALA A 208 10.98 -2.66 1.73
CA ALA A 208 11.26 -3.56 2.85
C ALA A 208 12.52 -3.13 3.63
N ALA A 209 13.59 -2.79 2.89
CA ALA A 209 14.86 -2.37 3.46
C ALA A 209 14.75 -1.05 4.23
N SER A 210 14.11 -0.04 3.64
CA SER A 210 13.90 1.26 4.29
C SER A 210 13.00 1.15 5.52
N LYS A 211 11.99 0.27 5.48
CA LYS A 211 11.03 0.12 6.58
C LYS A 211 11.55 -0.76 7.71
N GLY A 212 12.59 -1.55 7.49
CA GLY A 212 13.21 -2.38 8.52
C GLY A 212 12.62 -3.80 8.59
N HIS A 213 12.15 -4.33 7.46
CA HIS A 213 11.53 -5.65 7.39
C HIS A 213 12.53 -6.68 6.86
N LEU A 214 13.48 -7.09 7.70
CA LEU A 214 14.57 -8.02 7.33
C LEU A 214 14.04 -9.33 6.73
N GLU A 215 13.03 -9.94 7.35
CA GLU A 215 12.47 -11.21 6.87
C GLU A 215 11.81 -11.07 5.49
N VAL A 216 11.28 -9.89 5.15
CA VAL A 216 10.80 -9.61 3.79
C VAL A 216 11.98 -9.42 2.83
N CYS A 217 13.06 -8.76 3.26
CA CYS A 217 14.28 -8.69 2.45
C CYS A 217 14.86 -10.07 2.15
N ARG A 218 14.90 -10.98 3.15
CA ARG A 218 15.31 -12.38 2.97
C ARG A 218 14.43 -13.09 1.95
N LEU A 219 13.11 -13.02 2.12
CA LEU A 219 12.16 -13.59 1.17
C LEU A 219 12.43 -13.12 -0.27
N LEU A 220 12.58 -11.81 -0.48
CA LEU A 220 12.77 -11.25 -1.81
C LEU A 220 14.09 -11.68 -2.44
N VAL A 221 15.19 -11.64 -1.69
CA VAL A 221 16.55 -11.89 -2.20
C VAL A 221 16.88 -13.38 -2.26
N GLU A 222 16.65 -14.11 -1.17
CA GLU A 222 17.06 -15.52 -1.04
C GLU A 222 16.09 -16.46 -1.76
N GLU A 223 14.78 -16.18 -1.74
CA GLU A 223 13.78 -17.09 -2.28
C GLU A 223 13.23 -16.66 -3.66
N TRP A 224 13.20 -15.35 -3.96
CA TRP A 224 12.70 -14.82 -5.25
C TRP A 224 13.76 -14.14 -6.11
N ALA A 225 15.04 -14.21 -5.72
CA ALA A 225 16.18 -13.71 -6.49
C ALA A 225 16.05 -12.24 -6.92
N ALA A 226 15.48 -11.39 -6.06
CA ALA A 226 15.38 -9.96 -6.31
C ALA A 226 16.78 -9.33 -6.51
N ASP A 227 16.91 -8.41 -7.46
CA ASP A 227 18.17 -7.72 -7.70
C ASP A 227 18.50 -6.78 -6.53
N VAL A 228 19.48 -7.22 -5.71
CA VAL A 228 20.01 -6.49 -4.55
C VAL A 228 20.56 -5.11 -4.94
N ASN A 229 21.02 -4.96 -6.18
CA ASN A 229 21.66 -3.76 -6.71
C ASN A 229 20.73 -2.93 -7.60
N GLN A 230 19.44 -3.27 -7.68
CA GLN A 230 18.46 -2.49 -8.41
C GLN A 230 18.49 -1.03 -7.96
N GLN A 231 18.52 -0.10 -8.92
CA GLN A 231 18.54 1.33 -8.68
C GLN A 231 17.19 1.95 -9.01
N ALA A 232 16.68 2.77 -8.09
CA ALA A 232 15.63 3.71 -8.41
C ALA A 232 16.14 4.76 -9.43
N VAL A 233 15.22 5.56 -9.99
CA VAL A 233 15.55 6.62 -10.96
C VAL A 233 16.54 7.63 -10.39
N ASP A 234 16.50 7.94 -9.10
CA ASP A 234 17.48 8.81 -8.41
C ASP A 234 18.80 8.09 -8.09
N GLY A 235 18.96 6.83 -8.50
CA GLY A 235 20.13 6.00 -8.22
C GLY A 235 20.11 5.32 -6.85
N ILE A 236 19.08 5.55 -6.02
CA ILE A 236 18.98 4.96 -4.68
C ILE A 236 18.76 3.45 -4.76
N THR A 237 19.62 2.70 -4.04
CA THR A 237 19.51 1.24 -3.88
C THR A 237 18.85 0.86 -2.55
N ALA A 238 18.48 -0.41 -2.40
CA ALA A 238 17.98 -0.95 -1.12
C ALA A 238 18.99 -0.76 0.03
N LEU A 239 20.30 -0.92 -0.25
CA LEU A 239 21.38 -0.68 0.71
C LEU A 239 21.38 0.77 1.20
N MET A 240 21.29 1.73 0.29
CA MET A 240 21.19 3.15 0.65
C MET A 240 19.93 3.42 1.48
N GLY A 241 18.78 2.84 1.10
CA GLY A 241 17.53 2.95 1.87
C GLY A 241 17.66 2.45 3.31
N ALA A 242 18.28 1.29 3.52
CA ALA A 242 18.60 0.74 4.84
C ALA A 242 19.52 1.68 5.63
N CYS A 243 20.57 2.20 5.00
CA CYS A 243 21.54 3.11 5.62
C CYS A 243 20.94 4.47 5.99
N ILE A 244 20.10 5.05 5.13
CA ILE A 244 19.34 6.29 5.41
C ILE A 244 18.49 6.12 6.67
N ARG A 245 17.89 4.94 6.85
CA ARG A 245 16.97 4.66 7.95
C ARG A 245 17.66 4.09 9.19
N GLY A 246 18.90 3.64 9.07
CA GLY A 246 19.71 3.10 10.16
C GLY A 246 19.42 1.63 10.47
N ARG A 247 19.08 0.83 9.44
CA ARG A 247 18.73 -0.60 9.58
C ARG A 247 20.00 -1.46 9.47
N LEU A 248 20.76 -1.54 10.55
CA LEU A 248 22.08 -2.21 10.55
C LEU A 248 21.99 -3.68 10.13
N ASP A 249 21.01 -4.42 10.65
CA ASP A 249 20.72 -5.81 10.31
C ASP A 249 20.49 -6.02 8.80
N ILE A 250 19.69 -5.14 8.18
CA ILE A 250 19.43 -5.17 6.74
C ILE A 250 20.65 -4.71 5.94
N THR A 251 21.38 -3.69 6.41
CA THR A 251 22.62 -3.24 5.79
C THR A 251 23.60 -4.41 5.68
N THR A 252 23.86 -5.12 6.79
CA THR A 252 24.73 -6.30 6.82
C THR A 252 24.21 -7.38 5.88
N PHE A 253 22.92 -7.72 5.97
CA PHE A 253 22.30 -8.72 5.09
C PHE A 253 22.49 -8.41 3.60
N LEU A 254 22.20 -7.18 3.16
CA LEU A 254 22.31 -6.81 1.74
C LEU A 254 23.76 -6.89 1.25
N ILE A 255 24.73 -6.49 2.08
CA ILE A 255 26.16 -6.60 1.76
C ILE A 255 26.59 -8.06 1.63
N GLU A 256 26.17 -8.93 2.55
CA GLU A 256 26.42 -10.37 2.49
C GLU A 256 25.85 -11.01 1.21
N HIS A 257 24.81 -10.40 0.62
CA HIS A 257 24.18 -10.82 -0.63
C HIS A 257 24.65 -10.00 -1.86
N GLY A 258 25.81 -9.36 -1.77
CA GLY A 258 26.47 -8.75 -2.93
C GLY A 258 26.04 -7.31 -3.25
N ALA A 259 25.44 -6.59 -2.31
CA ALA A 259 25.19 -5.16 -2.48
C ALA A 259 26.50 -4.38 -2.70
N HIS A 260 26.53 -3.55 -3.74
CA HIS A 260 27.67 -2.71 -4.07
C HIS A 260 27.80 -1.57 -3.06
N ILE A 261 28.73 -1.72 -2.11
CA ILE A 261 28.91 -0.82 -0.97
C ILE A 261 29.22 0.64 -1.37
N ASP A 262 29.96 0.81 -2.46
CA ASP A 262 30.40 2.11 -2.99
C ASP A 262 29.58 2.58 -4.19
N GLN A 263 28.48 1.90 -4.52
CA GLN A 263 27.56 2.39 -5.54
C GLN A 263 27.11 3.80 -5.17
N ALA A 264 27.12 4.70 -6.15
CA ALA A 264 26.68 6.07 -6.00
C ALA A 264 25.26 6.26 -6.56
N ASP A 265 24.50 7.13 -5.92
CA ASP A 265 23.25 7.67 -6.46
C ASP A 265 23.51 8.84 -7.44
N MET A 266 22.45 9.50 -7.91
CA MET A 266 22.56 10.65 -8.81
C MET A 266 23.21 11.89 -8.17
N ASP A 267 23.26 12.00 -6.84
CA ASP A 267 23.98 13.07 -6.13
C ASP A 267 25.46 12.72 -5.92
N GLY A 268 25.90 11.55 -6.38
CA GLY A 268 27.25 11.02 -6.16
C GLY A 268 27.45 10.46 -4.75
N TYR A 269 26.39 10.24 -3.99
CA TYR A 269 26.45 9.76 -2.60
C TYR A 269 26.38 8.24 -2.56
N ASN A 270 27.29 7.61 -1.80
CA ASN A 270 27.21 6.19 -1.47
C ASN A 270 26.46 5.93 -0.15
N ALA A 271 26.31 4.66 0.21
CA ALA A 271 25.61 4.24 1.42
C ALA A 271 26.21 4.83 2.71
N LEU A 272 27.55 4.97 2.78
CA LEU A 272 28.24 5.58 3.92
C LEU A 272 27.93 7.06 4.05
N MET A 273 27.99 7.82 2.94
CA MET A 273 27.65 9.25 2.94
C MET A 273 26.22 9.49 3.43
N TRP A 274 25.26 8.66 3.00
CA TRP A 274 23.89 8.71 3.49
C TRP A 274 23.76 8.36 4.98
N ALA A 275 24.44 7.29 5.45
CA ALA A 275 24.45 6.94 6.86
C ALA A 275 24.98 8.10 7.73
N VAL A 276 26.05 8.78 7.28
CA VAL A 276 26.61 9.94 7.98
C VAL A 276 25.66 11.14 7.96
N LYS A 277 25.13 11.50 6.78
CA LYS A 277 24.16 12.61 6.62
C LYS A 277 22.92 12.42 7.50
N GLN A 278 22.45 11.17 7.64
CA GLN A 278 21.30 10.80 8.46
C GLN A 278 21.66 10.41 9.91
N ARG A 279 22.94 10.59 10.30
CA ARG A 279 23.43 10.44 11.68
C ARG A 279 23.27 9.01 12.23
N LYS A 280 23.46 8.01 11.37
CA LYS A 280 23.38 6.58 11.73
C LYS A 280 24.77 6.08 12.09
N THR A 281 25.27 6.45 13.27
CA THR A 281 26.65 6.17 13.71
C THR A 281 27.02 4.70 13.63
N GLU A 282 26.15 3.81 14.11
CA GLU A 282 26.44 2.37 14.11
C GLU A 282 26.52 1.78 12.69
N VAL A 283 25.66 2.23 11.79
CA VAL A 283 25.72 1.84 10.38
C VAL A 283 26.97 2.40 9.71
N ALA A 284 27.29 3.68 9.94
CA ALA A 284 28.50 4.30 9.39
C ALA A 284 29.77 3.60 9.90
N ARG A 285 29.82 3.23 11.20
CA ARG A 285 30.91 2.46 11.79
C ARG A 285 31.04 1.09 11.13
N HIS A 286 29.91 0.39 10.95
CA HIS A 286 29.91 -0.91 10.29
C HIS A 286 30.42 -0.82 8.84
N LEU A 287 29.90 0.14 8.06
CA LEU A 287 30.33 0.39 6.68
C LEU A 287 31.83 0.70 6.57
N LEU A 288 32.37 1.52 7.47
CA LEU A 288 33.82 1.79 7.52
C LEU A 288 34.62 0.53 7.86
N ALA A 289 34.14 -0.28 8.81
CA ALA A 289 34.84 -1.51 9.22
C ALA A 289 34.93 -2.56 8.11
N ILE A 290 34.02 -2.53 7.14
CA ILE A 290 34.02 -3.42 5.97
C ILE A 290 34.60 -2.76 4.71
N GLY A 291 35.21 -1.58 4.84
CA GLY A 291 35.97 -0.94 3.75
C GLY A 291 35.18 -0.03 2.82
N ALA A 292 34.04 0.53 3.24
CA ALA A 292 33.33 1.53 2.44
C ALA A 292 34.22 2.75 2.14
N ASN A 293 34.19 3.23 0.90
CA ASN A 293 34.97 4.37 0.43
C ASN A 293 34.50 5.68 1.10
N ALA A 294 35.24 6.09 2.13
CA ALA A 294 35.04 7.35 2.86
C ALA A 294 35.51 8.59 2.08
N ASP A 295 36.23 8.39 0.98
CA ASP A 295 36.81 9.43 0.13
C ASP A 295 36.01 9.78 -1.11
N GLN A 296 34.94 9.05 -1.36
CA GLN A 296 33.97 9.40 -2.38
C GLN A 296 33.47 10.83 -2.18
N VAL A 297 33.41 11.56 -3.30
CA VAL A 297 33.02 12.96 -3.34
C VAL A 297 31.68 13.04 -4.06
N GLY A 298 30.67 13.57 -3.38
CA GLY A 298 29.38 13.87 -4.00
C GLY A 298 29.48 15.03 -4.98
N ILE A 299 28.42 15.27 -5.75
CA ILE A 299 28.37 16.38 -6.72
C ILE A 299 28.50 17.75 -6.01
N ASP A 300 28.11 17.83 -4.75
CA ASP A 300 28.29 19.03 -3.90
C ASP A 300 29.73 19.22 -3.39
N GLY A 301 30.67 18.36 -3.79
CA GLY A 301 32.07 18.41 -3.40
C GLY A 301 32.36 17.86 -2.00
N LYS A 302 31.36 17.29 -1.32
CA LYS A 302 31.51 16.81 0.07
C LYS A 302 31.86 15.33 0.12
N ARG A 303 32.68 14.96 1.10
CA ARG A 303 32.95 13.57 1.51
C ARG A 303 32.16 13.21 2.77
N ALA A 304 32.15 11.92 3.13
CA ALA A 304 31.57 11.45 4.38
C ALA A 304 32.11 12.22 5.61
N ARG A 305 33.42 12.48 5.66
CA ARG A 305 34.07 13.27 6.73
C ARG A 305 33.59 14.73 6.81
N ASP A 306 33.24 15.35 5.69
CA ASP A 306 32.78 16.74 5.65
C ASP A 306 31.34 16.83 6.15
N LEU A 307 30.50 15.89 5.71
CA LEU A 307 29.13 15.71 6.21
C LEU A 307 29.11 15.46 7.73
N ALA A 308 30.06 14.68 8.26
CA ALA A 308 30.20 14.44 9.69
C ALA A 308 30.49 15.75 10.46
N ARG A 309 31.39 16.60 9.95
CA ARG A 309 31.72 17.91 10.55
C ARG A 309 30.53 18.86 10.53
N GLU A 310 29.77 18.91 9.44
CA GLU A 310 28.56 19.71 9.32
C GLU A 310 27.46 19.28 10.31
N SER A 311 27.40 17.99 10.63
CA SER A 311 26.42 17.44 11.58
C SER A 311 26.64 17.91 13.05
N ARG A 312 27.83 18.46 13.36
CA ARG A 312 28.27 18.90 14.70
C ARG A 312 28.12 17.85 15.81
N ARG A 313 28.16 16.55 15.48
CA ARG A 313 28.14 15.46 16.48
C ARG A 313 29.55 14.93 16.75
N ALA A 314 29.98 15.07 18.00
CA ALA A 314 31.29 14.60 18.46
C ALA A 314 31.54 13.13 18.09
N GLU A 315 30.58 12.25 18.36
CA GLU A 315 30.69 10.81 18.10
C GLU A 315 30.95 10.48 16.61
N MET A 316 30.24 11.11 15.69
CA MET A 316 30.43 10.90 14.24
C MET A 316 31.76 11.51 13.76
N ILE A 317 32.16 12.65 14.32
CA ILE A 317 33.46 13.26 14.00
C ILE A 317 34.60 12.37 14.51
N ASP A 318 34.47 11.83 15.72
CA ASP A 318 35.48 10.98 16.36
C ASP A 318 35.59 9.62 15.66
N LEU A 319 34.51 9.11 15.06
CA LEU A 319 34.55 7.94 14.18
C LEU A 319 35.55 8.12 13.03
N PHE A 320 35.50 9.27 12.33
CA PHE A 320 36.43 9.57 11.23
C PHE A 320 37.84 9.96 11.70
N ARG A 321 38.02 10.42 12.95
CA ARG A 321 39.36 10.65 13.52
C ARG A 321 40.05 9.34 13.89
N THR A 322 39.30 8.40 14.46
CA THR A 322 39.84 7.12 14.95
C THR A 322 40.24 6.22 13.79
N THR A 323 39.42 6.17 12.73
CA THR A 323 39.71 5.42 11.50
C THR A 323 40.96 5.95 10.79
N ALA A 324 41.07 7.26 10.58
CA ALA A 324 42.26 7.87 9.96
C ALA A 324 43.56 7.62 10.74
N ASN A 325 43.49 7.60 12.07
CA ASN A 325 44.65 7.30 12.92
C ASN A 325 45.06 5.82 12.86
N ASN A 326 44.12 4.91 12.59
CA ASN A 326 44.41 3.48 12.46
C ASN A 326 45.06 3.19 11.10
N GLU A 327 44.55 3.77 10.00
CA GLU A 327 45.15 3.64 8.66
C GLU A 327 46.62 4.11 8.65
N GLN A 328 46.91 5.28 9.24
CA GLN A 328 48.30 5.79 9.34
C GLN A 328 49.23 4.94 10.21
N ARG A 329 48.68 4.19 11.19
CA ARG A 329 49.48 3.28 12.03
C ARG A 329 49.76 1.95 11.32
N GLU A 330 48.81 1.46 10.53
CA GLU A 330 49.00 0.25 9.73
C GLU A 330 50.00 0.49 8.59
N ASP A 331 49.95 1.63 7.91
CA ASP A 331 50.96 2.03 6.91
C ASP A 331 52.35 2.21 7.53
N GLY A 332 52.43 2.76 8.75
CA GLY A 332 53.69 2.95 9.47
C GLY A 332 54.31 1.66 10.00
N ASN A 333 53.51 0.64 10.33
CA ASN A 333 53.99 -0.69 10.72
C ASN A 333 54.38 -1.54 9.50
N ALA A 334 53.63 -1.45 8.40
CA ALA A 334 53.97 -2.15 7.15
C ALA A 334 55.33 -1.68 6.57
N GLN A 335 55.69 -0.41 6.76
CA GLN A 335 57.00 0.12 6.37
C GLN A 335 58.16 -0.29 7.31
N GLN A 336 57.88 -0.79 8.53
CA GLN A 336 58.91 -1.26 9.47
C GLN A 336 59.28 -2.73 9.25
N ASP A 337 58.37 -3.54 8.71
CA ASP A 337 58.62 -4.97 8.41
C ASP A 337 59.39 -5.22 7.09
N GLU A 338 59.63 -4.17 6.28
CA GLU A 338 60.42 -4.25 5.03
C GLU A 338 61.89 -3.79 5.17
N GLN A 339 62.46 -3.71 6.38
CA GLN A 339 63.92 -3.52 6.51
C GLN A 339 64.65 -4.88 6.35
N PRO A 340 65.47 -5.08 5.31
CA PRO A 340 66.18 -6.34 5.13
C PRO A 340 67.23 -6.51 6.23
N GLN A 341 67.15 -7.62 6.97
CA GLN A 341 68.22 -8.09 7.85
C GLN A 341 69.48 -8.35 7.02
N GLN A 342 70.34 -7.34 6.88
CA GLN A 342 71.73 -7.54 6.48
C GLN A 342 72.49 -8.04 7.70
N GLN A 343 72.60 -9.37 7.80
CA GLN A 343 73.54 -10.04 8.71
C GLN A 343 74.98 -9.81 8.21
N GLN A 344 75.84 -9.31 9.10
CA GLN A 344 77.30 -9.41 9.01
C GLN A 344 77.80 -10.59 9.83
#